data_AF-A0A3D3GKW7-F1
#
_entry.id   AF-A0A3D3GKW7-F1
#
_cell.length_a   1.000
_cell.length_b   1.000
_cell.length_c   1.000
_cell.angle_alpha   90.00
_cell.angle_beta   90.00
_cell.angle_gamma   90.00
#
_symmetry.space_group_name_H-M   'P 1'
#
loop_
_entity.id
_entity.type
_entity.pdbx_description
1 polymer ?
#
loop_
_entity_poly.entity_id
_entity_poly.type
_entity_poly.pdbx_seq_one_letter_code
_entity_poly.pdbx_strand_id
1 'polypeptide(L)'
;MRILIGTWLGLLFFCLSPSIEAATENAPSFPRLYLNEQSETPTVQALSGLATRPLRLLVQRNNKSHHDALMQPYALGAFFGDDLRIEMAAPEKGMSVTLYKIFREPRGERYLSMPVSIYYGDASPAVYEEKIKPFREQFFIVVYEETHSSDVKNQHIRYFEERPRKLAITSFRTNWMLSSLKFKMRDFAAGDSRGSFTESAQDLVDKLINPKRIYMLRLWAKGTDNSNTSSIIPIEKTHE
;
A
#
# COMPACT_ATOMS: atom_id res chain seq x y z
N MET A 1 5.87 -15.25 -42.43
CA MET A 1 4.74 -15.93 -41.76
C MET A 1 4.78 -15.54 -40.27
N ARG A 2 4.50 -14.28 -39.93
CA ARG A 2 3.17 -13.74 -39.57
C ARG A 2 2.44 -14.54 -38.48
N ILE A 3 2.38 -13.88 -37.32
CA ILE A 3 1.25 -13.80 -36.37
C ILE A 3 1.23 -14.85 -35.24
N LEU A 4 1.39 -14.35 -34.01
CA LEU A 4 0.88 -14.82 -32.69
C LEU A 4 1.89 -14.81 -31.53
N ILE A 5 2.59 -13.68 -31.33
CA ILE A 5 3.12 -13.31 -29.99
C ILE A 5 2.69 -11.86 -29.70
N GLY A 6 1.40 -11.60 -29.95
CA GLY A 6 0.77 -10.28 -29.83
C GLY A 6 -0.41 -10.26 -28.86
N THR A 7 -0.55 -11.26 -27.98
CA THR A 7 -1.82 -11.44 -27.23
C THR A 7 -1.68 -11.89 -25.77
N TRP A 8 -0.58 -11.55 -25.07
CA TRP A 8 -0.50 -11.77 -23.60
C TRP A 8 0.18 -10.64 -22.81
N LEU A 9 0.50 -9.52 -23.45
CA LEU A 9 0.97 -8.29 -22.78
C LEU A 9 -0.15 -7.27 -22.52
N GLY A 10 -1.37 -7.52 -23.02
CA GLY A 10 -2.55 -6.68 -22.81
C GLY A 10 -3.38 -7.01 -21.57
N LEU A 11 -3.16 -8.15 -20.91
CA LEU A 11 -3.95 -8.61 -19.76
C LEU A 11 -3.36 -8.23 -18.39
N LEU A 12 -2.28 -7.45 -18.38
CA LEU A 12 -1.69 -6.87 -17.19
C LEU A 12 -1.98 -5.37 -17.02
N PHE A 13 -2.80 -4.79 -17.92
CA PHE A 13 -2.97 -3.34 -18.04
C PHE A 13 -4.40 -2.81 -17.84
N PHE A 14 -5.38 -3.67 -17.53
CA PHE A 14 -6.75 -3.23 -17.25
C PHE A 14 -7.22 -3.68 -15.87
N CYS A 15 -7.72 -2.70 -15.11
CA CYS A 15 -8.62 -2.85 -13.97
C CYS A 15 -8.00 -3.40 -12.67
N LEU A 16 -7.11 -2.61 -12.08
CA LEU A 16 -7.18 -2.41 -10.63
C LEU A 16 -8.51 -1.68 -10.31
N SER A 17 -9.65 -2.34 -10.46
CA SER A 17 -10.95 -1.83 -9.99
C SER A 17 -11.61 -2.91 -9.13
N PRO A 18 -11.03 -3.20 -7.96
CA PRO A 18 -11.70 -4.01 -6.95
C PRO A 18 -13.02 -3.34 -6.58
N SER A 19 -14.06 -4.15 -6.40
CA SER A 19 -15.35 -3.71 -5.88
C SER A 19 -15.15 -3.05 -4.52
N ILE A 20 -15.77 -1.89 -4.34
CA ILE A 20 -15.72 -1.10 -3.12
C ILE A 20 -16.91 -1.57 -2.26
N GLU A 21 -16.67 -2.34 -1.21
CA GLU A 21 -17.71 -2.71 -0.24
C GLU A 21 -17.58 -1.79 0.98
N ALA A 22 -18.63 -1.01 1.24
CA ALA A 22 -18.73 -0.14 2.39
C ALA A 22 -18.89 -0.98 3.67
N ALA A 23 -17.78 -1.43 4.23
CA ALA A 23 -17.71 -1.92 5.60
C ALA A 23 -16.87 -0.92 6.41
N THR A 24 -17.58 -0.05 7.15
CA THR A 24 -16.99 0.84 8.14
C THR A 24 -16.70 0.04 9.40
N GLU A 25 -15.44 -0.36 9.60
CA GLU A 25 -14.97 -0.65 10.95
C GLU A 25 -14.27 0.58 11.49
N ASN A 26 -14.85 1.17 12.55
CA ASN A 26 -14.13 2.00 13.49
C ASN A 26 -13.07 1.12 14.19
N ALA A 27 -12.02 0.73 13.47
CA ALA A 27 -10.87 0.10 14.07
C ALA A 27 -10.14 1.20 14.86
N PRO A 28 -10.07 1.12 16.20
CA PRO A 28 -9.56 2.20 17.06
C PRO A 28 -8.08 2.57 16.84
N SER A 29 -7.39 1.91 15.90
CA SER A 29 -6.01 2.19 15.50
C SER A 29 -5.83 2.32 13.98
N PHE A 30 -6.91 2.54 13.21
CA PHE A 30 -6.75 2.93 11.81
C PHE A 30 -6.21 4.37 11.73
N PRO A 31 -5.22 4.66 10.88
CA PRO A 31 -4.74 6.03 10.68
C PRO A 31 -5.89 6.97 10.30
N ARG A 32 -6.01 8.11 10.96
CA ARG A 32 -7.05 9.08 10.57
C ARG A 32 -6.62 9.77 9.28
N LEU A 33 -7.48 9.72 8.27
CA LEU A 33 -7.22 10.30 6.97
C LEU A 33 -7.99 11.62 6.83
N TYR A 34 -7.33 12.60 6.24
CA TYR A 34 -7.98 13.86 5.88
C TYR A 34 -7.62 14.21 4.43
N LEU A 35 -8.62 14.67 3.67
CA LEU A 35 -8.44 15.33 2.37
C LEU A 35 -8.94 16.75 2.48
N ASN A 36 -8.08 17.73 2.19
CA ASN A 36 -8.42 19.16 2.30
C ASN A 36 -9.05 19.50 3.66
N GLU A 37 -8.40 19.03 4.74
CA GLU A 37 -8.84 19.16 6.15
C GLU A 37 -10.12 18.39 6.54
N GLN A 38 -10.82 17.77 5.59
CA GLN A 38 -12.02 16.99 5.86
C GLN A 38 -11.65 15.56 6.21
N SER A 39 -12.20 15.04 7.32
CA SER A 39 -11.98 13.65 7.72
C SER A 39 -12.63 12.70 6.72
N GLU A 40 -11.84 11.73 6.27
CA GLU A 40 -12.22 10.76 5.25
C GLU A 40 -12.22 9.35 5.83
N THR A 41 -13.23 8.56 5.48
CA THR A 41 -13.30 7.15 5.85
C THR A 41 -13.00 6.32 4.61
N PRO A 42 -11.85 5.62 4.56
CA PRO A 42 -11.54 4.80 3.40
C PRO A 42 -12.42 3.56 3.40
N THR A 43 -12.62 3.00 2.22
CA THR A 43 -13.46 1.83 2.06
C THR A 43 -12.62 0.56 2.01
N VAL A 44 -13.11 -0.54 2.60
CA VAL A 44 -12.46 -1.84 2.48
C VAL A 44 -12.40 -2.23 1.00
N GLN A 45 -11.20 -2.62 0.55
CA GLN A 45 -10.98 -2.98 -0.84
C GLN A 45 -11.20 -4.49 -1.04
N ALA A 46 -12.26 -4.88 -1.74
CA ALA A 46 -12.51 -6.29 -2.02
C ALA A 46 -11.43 -6.86 -2.95
N LEU A 47 -10.73 -7.92 -2.54
CA LEU A 47 -9.73 -8.58 -3.39
C LEU A 47 -10.36 -9.67 -4.27
N SER A 48 -11.26 -9.24 -5.16
CA SER A 48 -11.93 -10.12 -6.14
C SER A 48 -11.19 -10.12 -7.49
N GLY A 49 -11.28 -11.23 -8.23
CA GLY A 49 -10.67 -11.40 -9.55
C GLY A 49 -9.27 -12.03 -9.57
N LEU A 50 -8.81 -12.39 -10.78
CA LEU A 50 -7.51 -13.03 -11.00
C LEU A 50 -6.33 -12.07 -10.79
N ALA A 51 -6.51 -10.79 -11.15
CA ALA A 51 -5.47 -9.78 -11.03
C ALA A 51 -5.08 -9.47 -9.57
N THR A 52 -6.02 -9.58 -8.64
CA THR A 52 -5.79 -9.35 -7.20
C THR A 52 -5.36 -10.62 -6.46
N ARG A 53 -5.38 -11.79 -7.11
CA ARG A 53 -5.06 -13.09 -6.49
C ARG A 53 -3.71 -13.11 -5.76
N PRO A 54 -2.59 -12.57 -6.29
CA PRO A 54 -1.32 -12.55 -5.56
C PRO A 54 -1.41 -11.75 -4.24
N LEU A 55 -2.08 -10.60 -4.27
CA LEU A 55 -2.29 -9.76 -3.10
C LEU A 55 -3.24 -10.43 -2.10
N ARG A 56 -4.31 -11.06 -2.60
CA ARG A 56 -5.24 -11.82 -1.76
C ARG A 56 -4.55 -12.95 -1.02
N LEU A 57 -3.70 -13.71 -1.71
CA LEU A 57 -2.96 -14.80 -1.09
C LEU A 57 -1.93 -14.28 -0.06
N LEU A 58 -1.32 -13.12 -0.32
CA LEU A 58 -0.46 -12.45 0.68
C LEU A 58 -1.26 -12.09 1.93
N VAL A 59 -2.40 -11.41 1.79
CA VAL A 59 -3.27 -11.03 2.92
C VAL A 59 -3.75 -12.26 3.68
N GLN A 60 -4.30 -13.26 2.98
CA GLN A 60 -4.81 -14.49 3.59
C GLN A 60 -3.73 -15.27 4.34
N ARG A 61 -2.52 -15.38 3.77
CA ARG A 61 -1.41 -16.07 4.44
C ARG A 61 -1.01 -15.35 5.72
N ASN A 62 -0.84 -14.04 5.66
CA ASN A 62 -0.38 -13.27 6.81
C ASN A 62 -1.44 -13.21 7.91
N ASN A 63 -2.71 -13.04 7.58
CA ASN A 63 -3.80 -13.08 8.57
C ASN A 63 -3.94 -14.47 9.20
N LYS A 64 -3.73 -15.55 8.44
CA LYS A 64 -3.73 -16.90 9.00
C LYS A 64 -2.58 -17.15 9.98
N SER A 65 -1.39 -16.60 9.69
CA SER A 65 -0.18 -16.85 10.51
C SER A 65 -0.04 -15.93 11.72
N HIS A 66 -0.58 -14.70 11.67
CA HIS A 66 -0.32 -13.63 12.63
C HIS A 66 -1.59 -13.04 13.26
N HIS A 67 -2.65 -13.83 13.37
CA HIS A 67 -4.00 -13.43 13.78
C HIS A 67 -4.86 -12.82 12.65
N ASP A 68 -6.16 -13.17 12.68
CA ASP A 68 -7.15 -12.61 11.75
C ASP A 68 -7.13 -11.08 11.90
N ALA A 69 -6.80 -10.37 10.82
CA ALA A 69 -6.63 -8.91 10.70
C ALA A 69 -5.22 -8.30 10.83
N LEU A 70 -4.13 -9.07 10.68
CA LEU A 70 -2.78 -8.45 10.53
C LEU A 70 -2.74 -7.45 9.37
N MET A 71 -3.27 -7.81 8.20
CA MET A 71 -3.20 -7.03 6.98
C MET A 71 -4.61 -6.78 6.42
N GLN A 72 -4.90 -5.51 6.12
CA GLN A 72 -6.18 -5.10 5.54
C GLN A 72 -5.99 -4.05 4.45
N PRO A 73 -6.46 -4.31 3.20
CA PRO A 73 -6.43 -3.34 2.12
C PRO A 73 -7.67 -2.43 2.13
N TYR A 74 -7.43 -1.14 1.88
CA TYR A 74 -8.42 -0.07 1.80
C TYR A 74 -8.22 0.75 0.53
N ALA A 75 -9.26 1.47 0.12
CA ALA A 75 -9.26 2.39 -0.99
C ALA A 75 -9.82 3.75 -0.57
N LEU A 76 -9.19 4.83 -1.05
CA LEU A 76 -9.67 6.20 -0.87
C LEU A 76 -9.65 6.93 -2.21
N GLY A 77 -10.75 7.60 -2.54
CA GLY A 77 -10.85 8.40 -3.76
C GLY A 77 -10.35 9.81 -3.52
N ALA A 78 -9.42 10.27 -4.36
CA ALA A 78 -8.82 11.60 -4.24
C ALA A 78 -8.65 12.26 -5.61
N PHE A 79 -8.57 13.59 -5.62
CA PHE A 79 -8.25 14.39 -6.80
C PHE A 79 -6.78 14.80 -6.83
N PHE A 80 -6.28 15.11 -8.03
CA PHE A 80 -5.02 15.81 -8.16
C PHE A 80 -5.11 17.19 -7.49
N GLY A 81 -4.12 17.51 -6.66
CA GLY A 81 -4.04 18.80 -5.97
C GLY A 81 -4.67 18.79 -4.57
N ASP A 82 -5.38 17.73 -4.18
CA ASP A 82 -5.85 17.57 -2.81
C ASP A 82 -4.67 17.53 -1.82
N ASP A 83 -4.86 18.13 -0.65
CA ASP A 83 -3.93 18.03 0.47
C ASP A 83 -4.31 16.81 1.32
N LEU A 84 -3.47 15.77 1.28
CA LEU A 84 -3.65 14.53 2.02
C LEU A 84 -2.90 14.60 3.35
N ARG A 85 -3.61 14.36 4.44
CA ARG A 85 -3.03 14.16 5.78
C ARG A 85 -3.34 12.75 6.29
N ILE A 86 -2.31 12.07 6.78
CA ILE A 86 -2.40 10.76 7.44
C ILE A 86 -1.90 10.94 8.88
N GLU A 87 -2.82 10.93 9.84
CA GLU A 87 -2.50 10.89 11.26
C GLU A 87 -2.36 9.44 11.72
N MET A 88 -1.13 9.07 12.01
CA MET A 88 -0.77 7.76 12.54
C MET A 88 -0.67 7.91 14.06
N ALA A 89 -1.59 7.29 14.79
CA ALA A 89 -1.49 7.15 16.24
C ALA A 89 -1.12 5.70 16.55
N ALA A 90 -0.16 5.49 17.46
CA ALA A 90 0.08 4.17 18.02
C ALA A 90 -0.94 3.91 19.14
N PRO A 91 -1.57 2.72 19.17
CA PRO A 91 -2.51 2.37 20.23
C PRO A 91 -1.81 2.18 21.58
N GLU A 92 -0.51 1.85 21.57
CA GLU A 92 0.28 1.46 22.73
C GLU A 92 1.69 2.08 22.67
N LYS A 93 2.33 2.25 23.83
CA LYS A 93 3.75 2.63 23.92
C LYS A 93 4.63 1.47 23.45
N GLY A 94 5.85 1.76 22.99
CA GLY A 94 6.75 0.72 22.49
C GLY A 94 6.35 0.23 21.10
N MET A 95 5.80 1.13 20.29
CA MET A 95 5.43 0.84 18.91
C MET A 95 6.27 1.69 17.98
N SER A 96 6.82 1.07 16.93
CA SER A 96 7.31 1.79 15.76
C SER A 96 6.22 1.82 14.70
N VAL A 97 6.02 2.99 14.10
CA VAL A 97 5.14 3.15 12.93
C VAL A 97 5.96 3.64 11.76
N THR A 98 5.84 2.92 10.66
CA THR A 98 6.52 3.24 9.42
C THR A 98 5.50 3.42 8.31
N LEU A 99 5.61 4.53 7.58
CA LEU A 99 4.85 4.78 6.36
C LEU A 99 5.74 4.50 5.17
N TYR A 100 5.37 3.49 4.39
CA TYR A 100 5.90 3.30 3.05
C TYR A 100 4.94 3.88 2.02
N LYS A 101 5.51 4.37 0.93
CA LYS A 101 4.78 4.89 -0.23
C LYS A 101 5.26 4.20 -1.49
N ILE A 102 4.33 3.56 -2.20
CA ILE A 102 4.54 3.05 -3.56
C ILE A 102 3.80 3.96 -4.52
N PHE A 103 4.48 4.56 -5.48
CA PHE A 103 3.85 5.49 -6.42
C PHE A 103 4.44 5.39 -7.81
N ARG A 104 3.64 5.74 -8.83
CA ARG A 104 4.10 5.82 -10.22
C ARG A 104 3.97 7.24 -10.74
N GLU A 105 5.08 7.79 -11.24
CA GLU A 105 5.07 9.08 -11.92
C GLU A 105 4.34 8.99 -13.27
N PRO A 106 3.70 10.06 -13.78
CA PRO A 106 2.82 10.01 -14.95
C PRO A 106 3.41 9.34 -16.20
N ARG A 107 4.72 9.49 -16.41
CA ARG A 107 5.47 8.87 -17.52
C ARG A 107 6.68 8.06 -17.06
N GLY A 108 6.71 7.69 -15.78
CA GLY A 108 7.90 7.16 -15.13
C GLY A 108 7.80 5.72 -14.64
N GLU A 109 8.87 5.33 -13.98
CA GLU A 109 8.98 4.10 -13.20
C GLU A 109 8.07 4.16 -11.97
N ARG A 110 7.87 3.00 -11.35
CA ARG A 110 7.24 2.90 -10.04
C ARG A 110 8.33 2.99 -8.97
N TYR A 111 8.07 3.68 -7.89
CA TYR A 111 9.02 3.86 -6.80
C TYR A 111 8.45 3.36 -5.48
N LEU A 112 9.31 2.80 -4.64
CA LEU A 112 9.09 2.58 -3.22
C LEU A 112 9.92 3.59 -2.42
N SER A 113 9.30 4.22 -1.45
CA SER A 113 9.95 5.16 -0.53
C SER A 113 9.40 4.99 0.89
N MET A 114 10.13 5.49 1.88
CA MET A 114 9.72 5.48 3.28
C MET A 114 9.73 6.93 3.81
N PRO A 115 8.65 7.70 3.59
CA PRO A 115 8.58 9.10 4.02
C PRO A 115 8.59 9.29 5.54
N VAL A 116 8.11 8.32 6.33
CA VAL A 116 8.01 8.45 7.79
C VAL A 116 8.40 7.13 8.47
N SER A 117 9.19 7.22 9.54
CA SER A 117 9.48 6.15 10.49
C SER A 117 9.65 6.77 11.87
N ILE A 118 8.77 6.43 12.81
CA ILE A 118 8.74 7.03 14.16
C ILE A 118 8.58 5.93 15.20
N TYR A 119 9.24 6.12 16.35
CA TYR A 119 9.06 5.30 17.53
C TYR A 119 8.24 6.06 18.57
N TYR A 120 7.19 5.42 19.09
CA TYR A 120 6.33 5.98 20.13
C TYR A 120 6.75 5.48 21.50
N GLY A 121 7.71 6.20 22.10
CA GLY A 121 8.00 6.10 23.52
C GLY A 121 6.86 6.67 24.39
N ASP A 122 6.14 7.66 23.85
CA ASP A 122 4.97 8.32 24.44
C ASP A 122 3.83 8.48 23.42
N ALA A 123 2.61 8.70 23.91
CA ALA A 123 1.36 8.69 23.13
C ALA A 123 1.09 9.99 22.35
N SER A 124 2.05 10.45 21.56
CA SER A 124 1.81 11.52 20.58
C SER A 124 1.43 10.89 19.22
N PRO A 125 0.55 11.47 18.40
CA PRO A 125 0.36 11.02 17.02
C PRO A 125 1.50 11.53 16.12
N ALA A 126 1.82 10.80 15.05
CA ALA A 126 2.63 11.33 13.96
C ALA A 126 1.73 11.72 12.80
N VAL A 127 2.14 12.78 12.10
CA VAL A 127 1.38 13.32 10.99
C VAL A 127 2.25 13.27 9.74
N TYR A 128 1.72 12.66 8.69
CA TYR A 128 2.27 12.76 7.34
C TYR A 128 1.35 13.63 6.50
N GLU A 129 1.91 14.64 5.83
CA GLU A 129 1.18 15.52 4.93
C GLU A 129 1.84 15.53 3.55
N GLU A 130 1.02 15.45 2.51
CA GLU A 130 1.49 15.75 1.16
C GLU A 130 0.39 16.29 0.27
N LYS A 131 0.80 17.13 -0.67
CA LYS A 131 -0.05 17.52 -1.80
C LYS A 131 -0.04 16.43 -2.86
N ILE A 132 -1.21 15.91 -3.20
CA ILE A 132 -1.37 14.84 -4.18
C ILE A 132 -0.94 15.33 -5.57
N LYS A 133 0.16 14.77 -6.06
CA LYS A 133 0.66 14.99 -7.43
C LYS A 133 -0.11 14.12 -8.43
N PRO A 134 -0.07 14.40 -9.74
CA PRO A 134 -0.71 13.53 -10.72
C PRO A 134 -0.16 12.11 -10.60
N PHE A 135 -1.04 11.14 -10.37
CA PHE A 135 -0.68 9.75 -10.13
C PHE A 135 -1.47 8.82 -11.04
N ARG A 136 -0.83 7.77 -11.54
CA ARG A 136 -1.54 6.62 -12.13
C ARG A 136 -1.90 5.58 -11.07
N GLU A 137 -1.07 5.49 -10.05
CA GLU A 137 -1.14 4.50 -9.00
C GLU A 137 -0.35 5.02 -7.80
N GLN A 138 -0.99 4.98 -6.64
CA GLN A 138 -0.38 5.38 -5.39
C GLN A 138 -0.93 4.53 -4.26
N PHE A 139 -0.03 3.95 -3.47
CA PHE A 139 -0.32 3.21 -2.26
C PHE A 139 0.47 3.78 -1.10
N PHE A 140 -0.17 3.79 0.05
CA PHE A 140 0.47 3.96 1.34
C PHE A 140 0.35 2.66 2.11
N ILE A 141 1.44 2.25 2.74
CA ILE A 141 1.49 1.06 3.57
C ILE A 141 1.96 1.53 4.94
N VAL A 142 1.06 1.51 5.91
CA VAL A 142 1.35 1.86 7.30
C VAL A 142 1.60 0.57 8.06
N VAL A 143 2.79 0.43 8.61
CA VAL A 143 3.22 -0.75 9.36
C VAL A 143 3.38 -0.37 10.82
N TYR A 144 2.80 -1.17 11.70
CA TYR A 144 2.90 -1.06 13.15
C TYR A 144 3.71 -2.25 13.69
N GLU A 145 4.91 -2.00 14.18
CA GLU A 145 5.82 -2.99 14.77
C GLU A 145 5.93 -2.74 16.28
N GLU A 146 5.77 -3.77 17.10
CA GLU A 146 6.06 -3.64 18.52
C GLU A 146 7.58 -3.73 18.73
N THR A 147 8.17 -2.63 19.18
CA THR A 147 9.61 -2.52 19.45
C THR A 147 9.80 -1.98 20.86
N HIS A 148 10.70 -2.57 21.65
CA HIS A 148 10.93 -2.09 23.01
C HIS A 148 11.87 -0.87 23.09
N SER A 149 12.33 -0.35 21.94
CA SER A 149 13.24 0.79 21.83
C SER A 149 13.24 1.40 20.42
N SER A 150 13.59 2.68 20.32
CA SER A 150 13.87 3.39 19.05
C SER A 150 15.10 2.86 18.31
N ASP A 151 16.02 2.20 19.00
CA ASP A 151 17.28 1.69 18.42
C ASP A 151 17.08 0.35 17.69
N VAL A 152 15.97 -0.33 17.99
CA VAL A 152 15.59 -1.60 17.41
C VAL A 152 14.85 -1.33 16.09
N LYS A 153 15.64 -1.22 15.02
CA LYS A 153 15.15 -0.99 13.65
C LYS A 153 15.43 -2.18 12.76
N ASN A 154 14.43 -2.57 11.95
CA ASN A 154 14.62 -3.59 10.91
C ASN A 154 15.58 -3.07 9.82
N GLN A 155 16.12 -3.99 9.01
CA GLN A 155 17.11 -3.65 7.98
C GLN A 155 16.58 -2.65 6.94
N HIS A 156 15.28 -2.71 6.63
CA HIS A 156 14.67 -1.83 5.64
C HIS A 156 14.56 -0.39 6.14
N ILE A 157 14.16 -0.19 7.41
CA ILE A 157 14.11 1.13 8.04
C ILE A 157 15.52 1.74 8.05
N ARG A 158 16.52 0.98 8.53
CA ARG A 158 17.93 1.44 8.52
C ARG A 158 18.38 1.86 7.13
N TYR A 159 18.07 1.06 6.11
CA TYR A 159 18.41 1.36 4.72
C TYR A 159 17.84 2.71 4.25
N PHE A 160 16.58 3.02 4.55
CA PHE A 160 15.93 4.26 4.13
C PHE A 160 16.29 5.49 5.00
N GLU A 161 16.59 5.30 6.29
CA GLU A 161 17.03 6.38 7.17
C GLU A 161 18.47 6.81 6.88
N GLU A 162 19.38 5.86 6.68
CA GLU A 162 20.79 6.15 6.34
C GLU A 162 20.92 6.75 4.93
N ARG A 163 19.94 6.49 4.07
CA ARG A 163 19.94 6.92 2.68
C ARG A 163 18.51 7.31 2.30
N PRO A 164 18.13 8.59 2.27
CA PRO A 164 16.81 9.01 1.80
C PRO A 164 16.71 8.82 0.28
N ARG A 165 16.64 7.57 -0.15
CA ARG A 165 16.66 7.11 -1.53
C ARG A 165 15.37 6.38 -1.79
N LYS A 166 14.76 6.67 -2.93
CA LYS A 166 13.63 5.90 -3.44
C LYS A 166 14.18 4.70 -4.20
N LEU A 167 13.58 3.53 -4.00
CA LEU A 167 13.89 2.34 -4.79
C LEU A 167 13.00 2.32 -6.03
N ALA A 168 13.59 2.13 -7.20
CA ALA A 168 12.83 1.94 -8.42
C ALA A 168 12.37 0.50 -8.56
N ILE A 169 11.07 0.27 -8.64
CA ILE A 169 10.45 -1.01 -8.94
C ILE A 169 10.41 -1.17 -10.47
N THR A 170 11.45 -1.77 -11.00
CA THR A 170 11.65 -1.99 -12.45
C THR A 170 10.71 -3.06 -13.02
N SER A 171 10.31 -4.05 -12.22
CA SER A 171 9.28 -5.02 -12.60
C SER A 171 8.64 -5.66 -11.38
N PHE A 172 7.40 -6.13 -11.56
CA PHE A 172 6.71 -7.01 -10.62
C PHE A 172 6.50 -8.35 -11.32
N ARG A 173 6.79 -9.44 -10.63
CA ARG A 173 6.61 -10.80 -11.14
C ARG A 173 5.77 -11.59 -10.18
N THR A 174 4.84 -12.36 -10.73
CA THR A 174 4.17 -13.43 -10.03
C THR A 174 4.80 -14.76 -10.44
N ASN A 175 4.81 -15.75 -9.55
CA ASN A 175 5.07 -17.11 -10.02
C ASN A 175 3.90 -17.60 -10.90
N TRP A 176 4.09 -18.71 -11.62
CA TRP A 176 3.08 -19.27 -12.51
C TRP A 176 1.73 -19.51 -11.82
N MET A 177 1.76 -19.83 -10.52
CA MET A 177 0.57 -20.09 -9.70
C MET A 177 -0.08 -18.82 -9.12
N LEU A 178 0.42 -17.62 -9.46
CA LEU A 178 -0.02 -16.33 -8.92
C LEU A 178 -0.03 -16.26 -7.38
N SER A 179 0.85 -17.03 -6.72
CA SER A 179 0.89 -17.23 -5.27
C SER A 179 2.03 -16.49 -4.56
N SER A 180 2.91 -15.84 -5.31
CA SER A 180 3.95 -14.95 -4.76
C SER A 180 4.02 -13.66 -5.55
N LEU A 181 4.06 -12.52 -4.87
CA LEU A 181 4.36 -11.23 -5.47
C LEU A 181 5.86 -10.92 -5.27
N LYS A 182 6.61 -10.71 -6.35
CA LYS A 182 8.05 -10.39 -6.32
C LYS A 182 8.30 -9.04 -6.96
N PHE A 183 9.16 -8.23 -6.34
CA PHE A 183 9.56 -6.91 -6.79
C PHE A 183 11.03 -6.94 -7.20
N LYS A 184 11.30 -6.55 -8.45
CA LYS A 184 12.68 -6.29 -8.90
C LYS A 184 12.98 -4.81 -8.69
N MET A 185 13.91 -4.51 -7.78
CA MET A 185 14.22 -3.16 -7.34
C MET A 185 15.63 -2.72 -7.74
N ARG A 186 15.81 -1.41 -7.93
CA ARG A 186 17.10 -0.76 -8.21
C ARG A 186 17.28 0.48 -7.32
N ASP A 187 18.46 0.62 -6.72
CA ASP A 187 18.89 1.84 -6.03
C ASP A 187 19.67 2.73 -7.00
N PHE A 188 19.07 3.82 -7.46
CA PHE A 188 19.72 4.73 -8.41
C PHE A 188 20.88 5.51 -7.82
N ALA A 189 20.85 5.81 -6.52
CA ALA A 189 21.90 6.62 -5.93
C ALA A 189 23.12 5.78 -5.55
N ALA A 190 23.06 4.46 -5.69
CA ALA A 190 24.24 3.59 -5.54
C ALA A 190 25.11 3.56 -6.81
N GLY A 191 24.69 4.25 -7.88
CA GLY A 191 25.28 4.13 -9.21
C GLY A 191 24.97 2.78 -9.86
N ASP A 192 25.41 2.59 -11.10
CA ASP A 192 25.25 1.33 -11.84
C ASP A 192 25.94 0.12 -11.19
N SER A 193 26.73 0.33 -10.13
CA SER A 193 27.54 -0.68 -9.45
C SER A 193 26.75 -1.59 -8.50
N ARG A 194 25.59 -1.17 -7.98
CA ARG A 194 24.64 -2.06 -7.28
C ARG A 194 23.56 -2.47 -8.27
N GLY A 195 23.75 -3.65 -8.87
CA GLY A 195 22.77 -4.25 -9.76
C GLY A 195 21.37 -4.36 -9.15
N SER A 196 20.37 -4.64 -9.99
CA SER A 196 19.00 -4.85 -9.53
C SER A 196 18.92 -6.07 -8.61
N PHE A 197 18.14 -5.96 -7.53
CA PHE A 197 17.86 -7.08 -6.62
C PHE A 197 16.37 -7.43 -6.66
N THR A 198 16.00 -8.61 -6.14
CA THR A 198 14.61 -9.08 -6.12
C THR A 198 14.23 -9.48 -4.71
N GLU A 199 13.12 -8.93 -4.22
CA GLU A 199 12.52 -9.28 -2.93
C GLU A 199 11.10 -9.80 -3.16
N SER A 200 10.64 -10.77 -2.38
CA SER A 200 9.23 -11.13 -2.38
C SER A 200 8.46 -10.32 -1.34
N ALA A 201 7.19 -10.03 -1.62
CA ALA A 201 6.31 -9.33 -0.69
C ALA A 201 6.16 -10.08 0.64
N GLN A 202 6.24 -11.41 0.62
CA GLN A 202 6.20 -12.22 1.84
C GLN A 202 7.49 -12.02 2.66
N ASP A 203 8.67 -12.08 2.02
CA ASP A 203 9.94 -11.86 2.73
C ASP A 203 9.99 -10.48 3.39
N LEU A 204 9.39 -9.46 2.76
CA LEU A 204 9.28 -8.12 3.34
C LEU A 204 8.44 -8.10 4.62
N VAL A 205 7.36 -8.90 4.69
CA VAL A 205 6.51 -9.05 5.88
C VAL A 205 7.20 -9.90 6.95
N ASP A 206 7.85 -11.00 6.55
CA ASP A 206 8.55 -11.92 7.46
C ASP A 206 9.74 -11.26 8.17
N LYS A 207 10.33 -10.21 7.56
CA LYS A 207 11.41 -9.41 8.14
C LYS A 207 10.94 -8.33 9.12
N LEU A 208 9.64 -8.14 9.30
CA LEU A 208 9.09 -7.19 10.27
C LEU A 208 9.29 -7.70 11.71
N ILE A 209 9.52 -6.78 12.63
CA ILE A 209 9.72 -7.05 14.05
C ILE A 209 8.36 -7.06 14.74
N ASN A 210 7.87 -8.24 15.12
CA ASN A 210 6.61 -8.43 15.86
C ASN A 210 5.47 -7.53 15.30
N PRO A 211 5.12 -7.69 14.01
CA PRO A 211 4.16 -6.81 13.35
C PRO A 211 2.78 -7.01 13.99
N LYS A 212 2.16 -5.90 14.42
CA LYS A 212 0.82 -5.91 14.99
C LYS A 212 -0.23 -5.66 13.94
N ARG A 213 0.01 -4.71 13.04
CA ARG A 213 -0.94 -4.28 12.00
C ARG A 213 -0.23 -3.74 10.77
N ILE A 214 -0.81 -3.99 9.61
CA ILE A 214 -0.40 -3.46 8.31
C ILE A 214 -1.63 -2.94 7.59
N TYR A 215 -1.73 -1.62 7.46
CA TYR A 215 -2.78 -0.96 6.69
C TYR A 215 -2.26 -0.60 5.31
N MET A 216 -2.98 -1.04 4.28
CA MET A 216 -2.63 -0.74 2.90
C MET A 216 -3.70 0.13 2.28
N LEU A 217 -3.42 1.43 2.14
CA LEU A 217 -4.31 2.40 1.54
C LEU A 217 -3.95 2.62 0.08
N ARG A 218 -4.86 2.28 -0.82
CA ARG A 218 -4.77 2.63 -2.24
C ARG A 218 -5.49 3.95 -2.52
N LEU A 219 -4.84 4.87 -3.23
CA LEU A 219 -5.53 6.00 -3.83
C LEU A 219 -6.06 5.65 -5.23
N TRP A 220 -7.27 6.11 -5.53
CA TRP A 220 -7.83 6.10 -6.88
C TRP A 220 -8.26 7.52 -7.28
N ALA A 221 -8.05 7.86 -8.55
CA ALA A 221 -8.37 9.19 -9.06
C ALA A 221 -9.90 9.34 -9.25
N LYS A 222 -10.51 10.28 -8.52
CA LYS A 222 -11.92 10.66 -8.72
C LYS A 222 -12.05 11.43 -10.06
N GLY A 223 -13.09 11.16 -10.84
CA GLY A 223 -13.42 11.92 -12.06
C GLY A 223 -12.68 11.54 -13.35
N THR A 224 -11.79 10.56 -13.34
CA THR A 224 -11.38 9.89 -14.58
C THR A 224 -12.42 8.83 -14.91
N ASP A 225 -13.23 9.04 -15.95
CA ASP A 225 -14.20 8.08 -16.47
C ASP A 225 -13.54 6.72 -16.72
N ASN A 226 -13.65 5.84 -15.73
CA ASN A 226 -13.54 4.42 -15.94
C ASN A 226 -14.96 3.96 -16.25
N SER A 227 -15.32 3.92 -17.53
CA SER A 227 -16.57 3.39 -18.08
C SER A 227 -16.83 1.90 -17.80
N ASN A 228 -16.20 1.33 -16.77
CA ASN A 228 -16.46 0.03 -16.18
C ASN A 228 -16.66 0.14 -14.65
N THR A 229 -17.15 1.28 -14.16
CA THR A 229 -17.71 1.33 -12.80
C THR A 229 -19.05 0.61 -12.85
N SER A 230 -19.03 -0.69 -12.57
CA SER A 230 -20.21 -1.43 -12.16
C SER A 230 -20.94 -0.61 -11.11
N SER A 231 -22.14 -0.17 -11.47
CA SER A 231 -23.18 0.45 -10.64
C SER A 231 -22.90 0.32 -9.14
N ILE A 232 -22.62 1.44 -8.49
CA ILE A 232 -22.95 1.62 -7.08
C ILE A 232 -24.46 1.38 -7.01
N ILE A 233 -24.89 0.24 -6.49
CA ILE A 233 -26.30 0.01 -6.19
C ILE A 233 -26.55 0.80 -4.90
N PRO A 234 -27.31 1.91 -4.91
CA PRO A 234 -27.80 2.47 -3.67
C PRO A 234 -28.68 1.40 -3.02
N ILE A 235 -28.36 1.03 -1.78
CA ILE A 235 -29.31 0.28 -0.94
C ILE A 235 -30.44 1.27 -0.65
N GLU A 236 -31.49 1.25 -1.48
CA GLU A 236 -32.77 1.80 -1.08
C GLU A 236 -33.16 1.11 0.22
N LYS A 237 -33.32 1.92 1.28
CA LYS A 237 -33.98 1.47 2.49
C LYS A 237 -35.40 1.04 2.12
N THR A 238 -35.59 -0.24 1.91
CA THR A 238 -36.89 -0.89 2.02
C THR A 238 -36.85 -1.70 3.29
N HIS A 239 -37.41 -1.14 4.37
CA HIS A 239 -38.17 -1.89 5.36
C HIS A 239 -39.03 -0.88 6.14
N GLU A 240 -40.33 -0.97 5.85
CA GLU A 240 -41.50 -0.88 6.74
C GLU A 240 -41.47 0.08 7.94
#